data_AF-A0A7Y5GUB9-F1
#
_entry.id   AF-A0A7Y5GUB9-F1
#
_cell.length_a   1.000
_cell.length_b   1.000
_cell.length_c   1.000
_cell.angle_alpha   90.00
_cell.angle_beta   90.00
_cell.angle_gamma   90.00
#
_symmetry.space_group_name_H-M   'P 1'
#
loop_
_entity.id
_entity.type
_entity.pdbx_description
1 polymer ?
#
loop_
_entity_poly.entity_id
_entity_poly.type
_entity_poly.pdbx_seq_one_letter_code
_entity_poly.pdbx_strand_id
1 'polypeptide(L)'
;MRDNIGLTARGKIRVLATRASQVLMDDTQENLVLGGSAEIITRAVGGAAESAVAYIGVGNGTAAPSTEQTGLSGDGFNAAVTAVTYPSANEVVFTAEVGEGDANDLLGITEFVLFTGDFRAFSRRVRTPAIPKTNEIQLTIEWTLTITSVDAGA
;
A
#
# COMPACT_ATOMS: atom_id res chain seq x y z
N MET A 1 -21.60 28.15 13.48
CA MET A 1 -20.43 28.01 12.61
C MET A 1 -20.16 26.51 12.52
N ARG A 2 -20.17 25.92 11.33
CA ARG A 2 -19.65 24.57 11.15
C ARG A 2 -18.25 24.77 10.62
N ASP A 3 -17.25 24.40 11.42
CA ASP A 3 -15.87 24.38 10.95
C ASP A 3 -15.75 23.13 10.07
N ASN A 4 -15.62 23.34 8.76
CA ASN A 4 -15.37 22.26 7.82
C ASN A 4 -13.86 22.08 7.70
N ILE A 5 -13.37 20.87 7.96
CA ILE A 5 -11.97 20.51 7.72
C ILE A 5 -11.95 19.54 6.54
N GLY A 6 -11.21 19.89 5.50
CA GLY A 6 -10.90 18.98 4.40
C GLY A 6 -9.73 18.09 4.80
N LEU A 7 -9.80 16.79 4.50
CA LEU A 7 -8.68 15.88 4.69
C LEU A 7 -8.13 15.47 3.32
N THR A 8 -6.83 15.64 3.14
CA THR A 8 -6.10 15.12 1.97
C THR A 8 -5.22 13.97 2.41
N ALA A 9 -5.34 12.84 1.72
CA ALA A 9 -4.44 11.69 1.89
C ALA A 9 -3.43 11.66 0.74
N ARG A 10 -2.17 11.41 1.08
CA ARG A 10 -1.08 11.13 0.14
C ARG A 10 -0.37 9.88 0.60
N GLY A 11 0.35 9.21 -0.29
CA GLY A 11 1.15 8.08 0.12
C GLY A 11 2.37 7.85 -0.74
N LYS A 12 3.33 7.17 -0.12
CA LYS A 12 4.55 6.67 -0.73
C LYS A 12 4.68 5.20 -0.44
N ILE A 13 5.29 4.47 -1.37
CA ILE A 13 5.72 3.09 -1.17
C ILE A 13 7.22 3.03 -1.39
N ARG A 14 7.94 2.47 -0.41
CA ARG A 14 9.34 2.08 -0.54
C ARG A 14 9.41 0.55 -0.66
N VAL A 15 10.17 0.06 -1.62
CA VAL A 15 10.40 -1.36 -1.85
C VAL A 15 11.90 -1.62 -1.85
N LEU A 16 12.34 -2.43 -0.89
CA LEU A 16 13.70 -2.93 -0.78
C LEU A 16 13.73 -4.39 -1.22
N ALA A 17 14.43 -4.70 -2.31
CA ALA A 17 14.66 -6.06 -2.76
C ALA A 17 16.06 -6.52 -2.36
N THR A 18 16.16 -7.69 -1.73
CA THR A 18 17.43 -8.27 -1.31
C THR A 18 17.57 -9.71 -1.78
N ARG A 19 18.81 -10.17 -1.94
CA ARG A 19 19.19 -11.58 -2.16
C ARG A 19 20.40 -11.90 -1.31
N ALA A 20 20.30 -12.91 -0.45
CA ALA A 20 21.39 -13.29 0.47
C ALA A 20 22.00 -12.07 1.19
N SER A 21 21.13 -11.20 1.71
CA SER A 21 21.48 -9.92 2.38
C SER A 21 22.13 -8.84 1.49
N GLN A 22 22.32 -9.08 0.19
CA GLN A 22 22.72 -8.04 -0.75
C GLN A 22 21.52 -7.25 -1.24
N VAL A 23 21.62 -5.92 -1.22
CA VAL A 23 20.59 -5.03 -1.78
C VAL A 23 20.67 -5.08 -3.31
N LEU A 24 19.57 -5.50 -3.94
CA LEU A 24 19.41 -5.48 -5.39
C LEU A 24 18.75 -4.18 -5.87
N MET A 25 17.84 -3.64 -5.05
CA MET A 25 17.05 -2.46 -5.37
C MET A 25 16.53 -1.85 -4.07
N ASP A 26 16.49 -0.52 -4.01
CA ASP A 26 15.81 0.26 -3.00
C ASP A 26 15.17 1.46 -3.70
N ASP A 27 13.84 1.47 -3.81
CA ASP A 27 13.11 2.44 -4.63
C ASP A 27 11.89 2.95 -3.88
N THR A 28 11.65 4.27 -3.99
CA THR A 28 10.52 4.94 -3.37
C THR A 28 9.68 5.64 -4.42
N GLN A 29 8.37 5.40 -4.41
CA GLN A 29 7.44 5.90 -5.42
C GLN A 29 6.18 6.45 -4.76
N GLU A 30 5.59 7.48 -5.36
CA GLU A 30 4.25 7.98 -4.98
C GLU A 30 3.16 6.98 -5.39
N ASN A 31 2.11 6.85 -4.58
CA ASN A 31 0.97 5.98 -4.85
C ASN A 31 -0.34 6.78 -5.03
N LEU A 32 -1.33 6.09 -5.59
CA LEU A 32 -2.68 6.63 -5.77
C LEU A 32 -3.54 6.20 -4.58
N VAL A 33 -4.15 7.15 -3.87
CA VAL A 33 -5.22 6.86 -2.91
C VAL A 33 -6.52 6.63 -3.71
N LEU A 34 -7.21 5.53 -3.42
CA LEU A 34 -8.39 5.09 -4.18
C LEU A 34 -9.67 5.80 -3.69
N GLY A 35 -10.69 5.87 -4.54
CA GLY A 35 -11.95 6.57 -4.23
C GLY A 35 -12.72 5.95 -3.05
N GLY A 36 -12.62 4.63 -2.86
CA GLY A 36 -13.21 3.91 -1.73
C GLY A 36 -12.56 4.18 -0.36
N SER A 37 -11.41 4.86 -0.33
CA SER A 37 -10.68 5.13 0.91
C SER A 37 -11.47 6.01 1.90
N ALA A 38 -12.33 6.91 1.42
CA ALA A 38 -13.15 7.76 2.28
C ALA A 38 -14.13 6.94 3.14
N GLU A 39 -14.73 5.89 2.56
CA GLU A 39 -15.58 4.96 3.31
C GLU A 39 -14.76 4.17 4.33
N ILE A 40 -13.57 3.69 3.94
CA ILE A 40 -12.66 2.97 4.85
C ILE A 40 -12.32 3.83 6.07
N ILE A 41 -11.90 5.09 5.85
CA ILE A 41 -11.60 6.04 6.93
C ILE A 41 -12.82 6.26 7.81
N THR A 42 -13.99 6.49 7.21
CA THR A 42 -15.24 6.72 7.94
C THR A 42 -15.58 5.54 8.85
N ARG A 43 -15.46 4.31 8.35
CA ARG A 43 -15.74 3.09 9.12
C ARG A 43 -14.68 2.85 10.20
N ALA A 44 -13.39 3.12 9.91
CA ALA A 44 -12.31 3.00 10.88
C ALA A 44 -12.50 3.98 12.06
N VAL A 45 -12.88 5.24 11.77
CA VAL A 45 -13.22 6.25 12.80
C VAL A 45 -14.43 5.80 13.63
N GLY A 46 -15.40 5.12 13.01
CA GLY A 46 -16.53 4.48 13.69
C GLY A 46 -16.17 3.25 14.53
N GLY A 47 -14.91 2.81 14.54
CA GLY A 47 -14.43 1.66 15.32
C GLY A 47 -14.56 0.30 14.62
N ALA A 48 -14.83 0.27 13.31
CA ALA A 48 -14.88 -0.97 12.54
C ALA A 48 -13.46 -1.55 12.35
N ALA A 49 -13.11 -2.55 13.16
CA ALA A 49 -11.76 -3.13 13.22
C ALA A 49 -11.28 -3.70 11.88
N GLU A 50 -12.19 -4.24 11.07
CA GLU A 50 -11.89 -4.75 9.73
C GLU A 50 -11.46 -3.67 8.73
N SER A 51 -11.71 -2.39 9.05
CA SER A 51 -11.28 -1.25 8.25
C SER A 51 -9.84 -0.81 8.53
N ALA A 52 -9.17 -1.40 9.52
CA ALA A 52 -7.74 -1.22 9.71
C ALA A 52 -6.96 -1.86 8.55
N VAL A 53 -5.91 -1.18 8.09
CA VAL A 53 -4.97 -1.75 7.12
C VAL A 53 -4.27 -2.96 7.73
N ALA A 54 -4.26 -4.07 6.99
CA ALA A 54 -3.74 -5.35 7.47
C ALA A 54 -2.87 -6.09 6.45
N TYR A 55 -2.95 -5.73 5.16
CA TYR A 55 -2.18 -6.41 4.12
C TYR A 55 -1.59 -5.42 3.11
N ILE A 56 -0.45 -5.82 2.54
CA ILE A 56 0.11 -5.25 1.32
C ILE A 56 0.05 -6.34 0.26
N GLY A 57 -0.79 -6.15 -0.75
CA GLY A 57 -0.85 -6.99 -1.93
C GLY A 57 0.27 -6.65 -2.90
N VAL A 58 0.90 -7.67 -3.48
CA VAL A 58 1.80 -7.58 -4.63
C VAL A 58 1.22 -8.37 -5.79
N GLY A 59 1.40 -7.89 -7.02
CA GLY A 59 0.82 -8.53 -8.20
C GLY A 59 1.60 -8.27 -9.49
N ASN A 60 1.18 -8.98 -10.54
CA ASN A 60 1.74 -8.88 -11.90
C ASN A 60 0.84 -8.06 -12.87
N GLY A 61 -0.18 -7.38 -12.33
CA GLY A 61 -1.07 -6.54 -13.11
C GLY A 61 -0.39 -5.27 -13.62
N THR A 62 -0.78 -4.81 -14.81
CA THR A 62 -0.16 -3.66 -15.50
C THR A 62 -1.16 -2.56 -15.87
N ALA A 63 -2.44 -2.74 -15.55
CA ALA A 63 -3.48 -1.76 -15.82
C ALA A 63 -3.17 -0.43 -15.11
N ALA A 64 -3.31 0.70 -15.81
CA ALA A 64 -3.04 2.02 -15.25
C ALA A 64 -3.80 2.25 -13.93
N PRO A 65 -3.20 2.93 -12.92
CA PRO A 65 -3.90 3.31 -11.70
C PRO A 65 -5.18 4.10 -11.98
N SER A 66 -6.29 3.65 -11.41
CA SER A 66 -7.60 4.31 -11.44
C SER A 66 -8.17 4.34 -10.03
N THR A 67 -8.86 5.44 -9.70
CA THR A 67 -9.51 5.63 -8.39
C THR A 67 -10.67 4.65 -8.15
N GLU A 68 -11.19 4.02 -9.20
CA GLU A 68 -12.32 3.08 -9.14
C GLU A 68 -11.89 1.64 -8.83
N GLN A 69 -10.59 1.39 -8.73
CA GLN A 69 -10.09 0.04 -8.51
C GLN A 69 -10.38 -0.46 -7.10
N THR A 70 -10.66 -1.76 -7.00
CA THR A 70 -11.05 -2.42 -5.76
C THR A 70 -10.04 -3.46 -5.28
N GLY A 71 -8.97 -3.68 -6.04
CA GLY A 71 -7.92 -4.65 -5.69
C GLY A 71 -6.81 -4.74 -6.74
N LEU A 72 -6.10 -5.87 -6.73
CA LEU A 72 -5.10 -6.21 -7.74
C LEU A 72 -5.76 -6.46 -9.10
N SER A 73 -5.07 -6.10 -10.17
CA SER A 73 -5.55 -6.23 -11.55
C SER A 73 -5.08 -7.50 -12.27
N GLY A 74 -4.16 -8.24 -11.67
CA GLY A 74 -3.66 -9.54 -12.14
C GLY A 74 -3.57 -10.55 -10.99
N ASP A 75 -2.77 -11.58 -11.17
CA ASP A 75 -2.46 -12.54 -10.10
C ASP A 75 -1.72 -11.82 -8.97
N GLY A 76 -1.90 -12.33 -7.75
CA GLY A 76 -1.47 -11.59 -6.58
C GLY A 76 -1.22 -12.43 -5.33
N PHE A 77 -0.39 -11.86 -4.46
CA PHE A 77 -0.09 -12.35 -3.13
C PHE A 77 -0.32 -11.24 -2.11
N ASN A 78 -1.02 -11.53 -1.02
CA ASN A 78 -1.29 -10.57 0.05
C ASN A 78 -0.36 -10.84 1.24
N ALA A 79 0.68 -10.03 1.38
CA ALA A 79 1.57 -10.07 2.54
C ALA A 79 0.89 -9.43 3.74
N ALA A 80 0.90 -10.11 4.88
CA ALA A 80 0.41 -9.54 6.14
C ALA A 80 1.32 -8.37 6.59
N VAL A 81 0.71 -7.30 7.08
CA VAL A 81 1.44 -6.20 7.72
C VAL A 81 2.05 -6.72 9.01
N THR A 82 3.36 -6.59 9.15
CA THR A 82 4.16 -7.05 10.28
C THR A 82 4.49 -5.93 11.27
N ALA A 83 4.48 -4.68 10.82
CA ALA A 83 4.70 -3.52 11.68
C ALA A 83 3.88 -2.31 11.24
N VAL A 84 3.44 -1.52 12.23
CA VAL A 84 2.80 -0.22 12.04
C VAL A 84 3.53 0.80 12.91
N THR A 85 4.01 1.89 12.32
CA THR A 85 4.71 2.96 13.04
C THR A 85 4.13 4.32 12.69
N TYR A 86 4.33 5.29 13.58
CA TYR A 86 3.81 6.66 13.45
C TYR A 86 4.99 7.64 13.56
N PRO A 87 5.76 7.84 12.48
CA PRO A 87 6.97 8.68 12.52
C PRO A 87 6.68 10.16 12.76
N SER A 88 5.45 10.61 12.50
CA SER A 88 4.96 11.94 12.82
C SER A 88 3.48 11.90 13.18
N ALA A 89 2.93 13.03 13.66
CA ALA A 89 1.55 13.12 14.12
C ALA A 89 0.50 12.81 13.03
N ASN A 90 0.90 12.91 11.77
CA ASN A 90 -0.01 12.84 10.62
C ASN A 90 0.45 11.82 9.57
N GLU A 91 1.35 10.93 9.96
CA GLU A 91 1.96 9.91 9.11
C GLU A 91 1.88 8.54 9.78
N VAL A 92 1.58 7.53 8.97
CA VAL A 92 1.64 6.12 9.37
C VAL A 92 2.45 5.35 8.33
N VAL A 93 3.28 4.42 8.79
CA VAL A 93 4.05 3.51 7.95
C VAL A 93 3.65 2.07 8.27
N PHE A 94 3.20 1.34 7.25
CA PHE A 94 2.92 -0.09 7.30
C PHE A 94 4.09 -0.85 6.69
N THR A 95 4.58 -1.88 7.37
CA THR A 95 5.65 -2.75 6.85
C THR A 95 5.10 -4.13 6.57
N ALA A 96 5.47 -4.73 5.45
CA ALA A 96 5.21 -6.13 5.14
C ALA A 96 6.43 -6.74 4.44
N GLU A 97 6.52 -8.07 4.47
CA GLU A 97 7.57 -8.81 3.78
C GLU A 97 6.96 -9.80 2.78
N VAL A 98 7.58 -9.88 1.60
CA VAL A 98 7.38 -10.98 0.65
C VAL A 98 8.63 -11.82 0.70
N GLY A 99 8.54 -12.96 1.38
CA GLY A 99 9.69 -13.83 1.64
C GLY A 99 10.23 -14.50 0.39
N GLU A 100 11.35 -15.19 0.54
CA GLU A 100 11.96 -15.99 -0.52
C GLU A 100 10.95 -17.01 -1.10
N GLY A 101 10.15 -17.68 -0.26
CA GLY A 101 9.15 -18.66 -0.71
C GLY A 101 7.88 -18.07 -1.37
N ASP A 102 7.62 -16.77 -1.21
CA ASP A 102 6.33 -16.17 -1.54
C ASP A 102 6.30 -15.56 -2.94
N ALA A 103 5.10 -15.52 -3.56
CA ALA A 103 4.82 -14.79 -4.79
C ALA A 103 5.74 -15.10 -5.99
N ASN A 104 6.40 -16.26 -5.98
CA ASN A 104 7.36 -16.67 -7.01
C ASN A 104 6.71 -17.03 -8.35
N ASP A 105 5.43 -17.41 -8.30
CA ASP A 105 4.57 -17.67 -9.45
C ASP A 105 4.23 -16.40 -10.25
N LEU A 106 4.35 -15.22 -9.64
CA LEU A 106 4.11 -13.94 -10.32
C LEU A 106 5.19 -13.62 -11.37
N LEU A 107 6.40 -14.19 -11.25
CA LEU A 107 7.58 -14.00 -12.12
C LEU A 107 8.04 -12.55 -12.31
N GLY A 108 7.36 -11.59 -11.69
CA GLY A 108 7.67 -10.17 -11.71
C GLY A 108 6.58 -9.37 -11.00
N ILE A 109 6.97 -8.48 -10.09
CA ILE A 109 6.05 -7.60 -9.37
C ILE A 109 5.97 -6.26 -10.10
N THR A 110 4.78 -5.93 -10.58
CA THR A 110 4.45 -4.66 -11.24
C THR A 110 3.41 -3.86 -10.49
N GLU A 111 2.69 -4.48 -9.56
CA GLU A 111 1.55 -3.87 -8.87
C GLU A 111 1.65 -4.06 -7.36
N PHE A 112 1.20 -3.05 -6.62
CA PHE A 112 1.08 -3.05 -5.17
C PHE A 112 -0.26 -2.44 -4.76
N VAL A 113 -0.92 -3.02 -3.76
CA VAL A 113 -2.17 -2.49 -3.20
C VAL A 113 -2.14 -2.57 -1.68
N LEU A 114 -2.52 -1.49 -1.01
CA LEU A 114 -2.73 -1.46 0.42
C LEU A 114 -4.16 -1.91 0.73
N PHE A 115 -4.33 -2.93 1.56
CA PHE A 115 -5.61 -3.55 1.86
C PHE A 115 -5.96 -3.47 3.36
N THR A 116 -7.25 -3.32 3.63
CA THR A 116 -7.84 -3.49 4.96
C THR A 116 -7.91 -4.97 5.36
N GLY A 117 -8.26 -5.24 6.62
CA GLY A 117 -8.48 -6.59 7.15
C GLY A 117 -9.55 -7.40 6.40
N ASP A 118 -10.54 -6.72 5.80
CA ASP A 118 -11.57 -7.30 4.92
C ASP A 118 -11.27 -7.13 3.42
N PHE A 119 -10.00 -6.90 3.05
CA PHE A 119 -9.53 -6.83 1.66
C PHE A 119 -10.14 -5.71 0.80
N ARG A 120 -10.60 -4.61 1.39
CA ARG A 120 -10.91 -3.39 0.62
C ARG A 120 -9.63 -2.65 0.29
N ALA A 121 -9.47 -2.28 -0.98
CA ALA A 121 -8.31 -1.54 -1.44
C ALA A 121 -8.35 -0.08 -0.99
N PHE A 122 -7.28 0.36 -0.34
CA PHE A 122 -7.12 1.74 0.15
C PHE A 122 -6.28 2.59 -0.81
N SER A 123 -5.15 2.05 -1.27
CA SER A 123 -4.19 2.75 -2.12
C SER A 123 -3.49 1.76 -3.04
N ARG A 124 -3.01 2.24 -4.18
CA ARG A 124 -2.42 1.41 -5.24
C ARG A 124 -1.18 2.05 -5.84
N ARG A 125 -0.23 1.22 -6.25
CA ARG A 125 0.88 1.58 -7.12
C ARG A 125 1.01 0.56 -8.25
N VAL A 126 1.22 1.05 -9.46
CA VAL A 126 1.76 0.24 -10.57
C VAL A 126 3.12 0.82 -10.93
N ARG A 127 4.08 -0.04 -11.24
CA ARG A 127 5.43 0.34 -11.62
C ARG A 127 5.89 -0.32 -12.90
N THR A 128 6.87 0.30 -13.52
CA THR A 128 7.67 -0.24 -14.62
C THR A 128 9.11 0.25 -14.45
N PRO A 129 10.14 -0.61 -14.62
CA PRO A 129 10.07 -2.04 -14.93
C PRO A 129 9.55 -2.89 -13.75
N ALA A 130 9.25 -4.17 -13.98
CA ALA A 130 8.88 -5.12 -12.93
C ALA A 130 10.05 -5.38 -11.96
N ILE A 131 9.79 -5.68 -10.68
CA ILE A 131 10.80 -6.32 -9.80
C ILE A 131 10.79 -7.81 -10.15
N PRO A 132 11.90 -8.41 -10.61
CA PRO A 132 11.99 -9.85 -10.73
C PRO A 132 11.78 -10.51 -9.37
N LYS A 133 10.88 -11.50 -9.27
CA LYS A 133 10.68 -12.29 -8.07
C LYS A 133 11.07 -13.75 -8.34
N THR A 134 12.01 -14.25 -7.54
CA THR A 134 12.44 -15.66 -7.52
C THR A 134 12.51 -16.12 -6.07
N ASN A 135 12.76 -17.42 -5.88
CA ASN A 135 12.91 -18.03 -4.57
C ASN A 135 14.18 -17.62 -3.80
N GLU A 136 14.96 -16.67 -4.33
CA GLU A 136 16.16 -16.12 -3.70
C GLU A 136 16.00 -14.63 -3.37
N ILE A 137 14.86 -14.04 -3.75
CA ILE A 137 14.61 -12.60 -3.62
C ILE A 137 13.55 -12.40 -2.55
N GLN A 138 13.90 -11.61 -1.54
CA GLN A 138 12.99 -11.11 -0.52
C GLN A 138 12.68 -9.63 -0.78
N LEU A 139 11.43 -9.24 -0.58
CA LEU A 139 11.01 -7.84 -0.60
C LEU A 139 10.61 -7.40 0.80
N THR A 140 11.16 -6.28 1.25
CA THR A 140 10.61 -5.50 2.37
C THR A 140 9.88 -4.31 1.77
N ILE A 141 8.62 -4.14 2.16
CA ILE A 141 7.74 -3.10 1.62
C ILE A 141 7.31 -2.20 2.77
N GLU A 142 7.58 -0.91 2.63
CA GLU A 142 7.12 0.13 3.55
C GLU A 142 6.11 1.02 2.82
N TRP A 143 4.88 1.07 3.34
CA TRP A 143 3.81 1.91 2.80
C TRP A 143 3.54 3.07 3.75
N THR A 144 3.86 4.27 3.32
CA THR A 144 3.60 5.50 4.06
C THR A 144 2.29 6.11 3.60
N LEU A 145 1.42 6.47 4.54
CA LEU A 145 0.28 7.35 4.31
C LEU A 145 0.44 8.61 5.15
N THR A 146 0.20 9.76 4.55
CA THR A 146 0.18 11.07 5.22
C THR A 146 -1.21 11.67 5.05
N ILE A 147 -1.85 12.03 6.15
CA ILE A 147 -3.13 12.76 6.15
C ILE A 147 -2.85 14.20 6.57
N THR A 148 -3.29 15.18 5.79
CA THR A 148 -3.19 16.59 6.15
C THR A 148 -4.56 17.22 6.18
N SER A 149 -4.85 17.99 7.23
CA SER A 149 -5.99 18.89 7.26
C SER A 149 -5.70 20.10 6.37
N VAL A 150 -6.68 20.45 5.56
CA VAL A 150 -6.76 21.73 4.86
C VAL A 150 -8.02 22.42 5.34
N ASP A 151 -7.97 23.74 5.50
CA ASP A 151 -9.19 24.51 5.73
C ASP A 151 -10.11 24.26 4.54
N ALA A 152 -11.23 23.57 4.77
CA ALA A 152 -12.29 23.53 3.79
C ALA A 152 -12.98 24.88 3.92
N GLY A 153 -12.47 25.87 3.19
CA GLY A 153 -12.94 27.26 3.25
C GLY A 153 -14.47 27.38 3.28
N ALA A 154 -14.91 28.45 3.95
CA ALA A 154 -16.29 28.91 4.12
C ALA A 154 -17.18 28.75 2.88
#